data_AF-A0A1V8NR18-F1
#
_entry.id   AF-A0A1V8NR18-F1
#
_cell.length_a   1.000
_cell.length_b   1.000
_cell.length_c   1.000
_cell.angle_alpha   90.00
_cell.angle_beta   90.00
_cell.angle_gamma   90.00
#
_symmetry.space_group_name_H-M   'P 1'
#
loop_
_entity.id
_entity.type
_entity.pdbx_description
1 polymer ?
#
loop_
_entity_poly.entity_id
_entity_poly.type
_entity_poly.pdbx_seq_one_letter_code
_entity_poly.pdbx_strand_id
1 'polypeptide(L)'
;GKPGITFFNRGGGPLHFDPLKDRKNSAHLLLFGPTGAGKSATLCVALCQMLAMHRSRLVLVESGNSFGLLADYCRSLGLTVNKVGIYPGSGVSLPVFADSHLILTLPPEQLVLDENQLPELGEDVADELIKNGVPDGDKRDVLGEMEIAAILMITGGEREEKLSRADRGLLRRALVITARRVYEEKRQMLPSDLKATMENIATDMSQKPGGGPRWHTKMQAR
;
A
#
# COMPACT_ATOMS: atom_id res chain seq x y z
N GLY A 1 26.25 28.18 -4.09
CA GLY A 1 25.13 27.73 -3.22
C GLY A 1 24.68 26.34 -3.62
N LYS A 2 23.73 25.73 -2.90
CA LYS A 2 23.04 24.50 -3.34
C LYS A 2 21.65 24.89 -3.86
N PRO A 3 21.45 25.10 -5.18
CA PRO A 3 20.21 25.67 -5.71
C PRO A 3 19.04 24.68 -5.75
N GLY A 4 19.27 23.40 -5.44
CA GLY A 4 18.25 22.37 -5.58
C GLY A 4 17.99 22.08 -7.06
N ILE A 5 16.78 22.35 -7.52
CA ILE A 5 16.32 22.22 -8.89
C ILE A 5 16.34 23.59 -9.58
N THR A 6 16.80 23.61 -10.82
CA THR A 6 16.90 24.79 -11.68
C THR A 6 16.08 24.59 -12.94
N PHE A 7 15.18 25.52 -13.19
CA PHE A 7 14.50 25.76 -14.45
C PHE A 7 14.74 27.17 -14.94
N PHE A 8 14.06 27.59 -16.00
CA PHE A 8 14.13 28.93 -16.56
C PHE A 8 12.75 29.54 -16.63
N ASN A 9 12.65 30.81 -16.24
CA ASN A 9 11.44 31.60 -16.46
C ASN A 9 11.34 31.99 -17.96
N ARG A 10 10.24 32.65 -18.33
CA ARG A 10 10.00 33.07 -19.72
C ARG A 10 11.10 34.00 -20.29
N GLY A 11 11.78 34.77 -19.44
CA GLY A 11 12.87 35.66 -19.85
C GLY A 11 14.24 34.98 -19.93
N GLY A 12 14.32 33.65 -19.73
CA GLY A 12 15.58 32.91 -19.70
C GLY A 12 16.38 33.08 -18.40
N GLY A 13 15.82 33.78 -17.40
CA GLY A 13 16.42 33.87 -16.08
C GLY A 13 16.26 32.55 -15.32
N PRO A 14 17.26 32.13 -14.52
CA PRO A 14 17.16 30.90 -13.76
C PRO A 14 16.09 31.02 -12.66
N LEU A 15 15.31 29.95 -12.51
CA LEU A 15 14.34 29.76 -11.43
C LEU A 15 14.82 28.57 -10.60
N HIS A 16 15.21 28.84 -9.35
CA HIS A 16 15.72 27.83 -8.43
C HIS A 16 14.69 27.52 -7.34
N PHE A 17 14.56 26.25 -6.98
CA PHE A 17 13.84 25.83 -5.78
C PHE A 17 14.46 24.56 -5.19
N ASP A 18 14.55 24.46 -3.86
CA ASP A 18 15.13 23.29 -3.20
C ASP A 18 14.07 22.62 -2.30
N PRO A 19 13.43 21.52 -2.76
CA PRO A 19 12.36 20.87 -2.00
C PRO A 19 12.82 20.33 -0.64
N LEU A 20 14.13 20.16 -0.42
CA LEU A 20 14.65 19.68 0.86
C LEU A 20 14.94 20.80 1.86
N LYS A 21 15.08 22.05 1.40
CA LYS A 21 15.33 23.22 2.27
C LYS A 21 14.09 24.08 2.47
N ASP A 22 13.25 24.20 1.44
CA ASP A 22 12.07 25.05 1.45
C ASP A 22 10.87 24.34 2.11
N ARG A 23 11.11 23.70 3.27
CA ARG A 23 10.16 22.83 4.01
C ARG A 23 9.05 23.57 4.76
N LYS A 24 8.86 24.88 4.55
CA LYS A 24 7.81 25.63 5.26
C LYS A 24 6.39 25.08 4.98
N ASN A 25 6.22 24.36 3.88
CA ASN A 25 5.07 23.50 3.56
C ASN A 25 5.58 22.18 2.96
N SER A 26 4.75 21.13 2.96
CA SER A 26 5.09 19.82 2.40
C SER A 26 5.62 19.94 0.95
N ALA A 27 6.81 19.40 0.70
CA ALA A 27 7.52 19.55 -0.58
C ALA A 27 7.01 18.58 -1.66
N HIS A 28 5.71 18.64 -1.96
CA HIS A 28 5.08 17.83 -3.00
C HIS A 28 5.14 18.54 -4.34
N LEU A 29 5.46 17.77 -5.39
CA LEU A 29 5.40 18.22 -6.78
C LEU A 29 4.27 17.48 -7.49
N LEU A 30 3.41 18.24 -8.17
CA LEU A 30 2.37 17.72 -9.03
C LEU A 30 2.65 18.16 -10.47
N LEU A 31 2.85 17.20 -11.38
CA LEU A 31 3.23 17.45 -12.77
C LEU A 31 2.19 16.86 -13.73
N PHE A 32 1.47 17.75 -14.42
CA PHE A 32 0.42 17.38 -15.37
C PHE A 32 0.88 17.52 -16.83
N GLY A 33 0.25 16.73 -17.70
CA GLY A 33 0.43 16.80 -19.15
C GLY A 33 -0.01 15.50 -19.82
N PRO A 34 -0.39 15.53 -21.11
CA PRO A 34 -0.73 14.32 -21.85
C PRO A 34 0.47 13.39 -22.04
N THR A 35 0.23 12.18 -22.56
CA THR A 35 1.29 11.28 -23.01
C THR A 35 2.13 12.00 -24.08
N GLY A 36 3.46 11.91 -23.97
CA GLY A 36 4.38 12.60 -24.88
C GLY A 36 4.72 14.06 -24.50
N ALA A 37 4.05 14.67 -23.51
CA ALA A 37 4.33 16.06 -23.07
C ALA A 37 5.67 16.25 -22.34
N GLY A 38 6.51 15.20 -22.25
CA GLY A 38 7.84 15.28 -21.63
C GLY A 38 7.87 15.14 -20.11
N LYS A 39 6.79 14.70 -19.44
CA LYS A 39 6.75 14.56 -17.97
C LYS A 39 7.94 13.78 -17.39
N SER A 40 8.18 12.56 -17.91
CA SER A 40 9.28 11.71 -17.44
C SER A 40 10.65 12.31 -17.74
N ALA A 41 10.82 12.97 -18.89
CA ALA A 41 12.06 13.66 -19.25
C ALA A 41 12.36 14.82 -18.28
N THR A 42 11.35 15.65 -17.98
CA THR A 42 11.44 16.72 -16.99
C THR A 42 11.79 16.18 -15.61
N LEU A 43 11.17 15.09 -15.18
CA LEU A 43 11.48 14.44 -13.90
C LEU A 43 12.91 13.87 -13.88
N CYS A 44 13.40 13.26 -14.95
CA CYS A 44 14.79 12.77 -15.00
C CYS A 44 15.80 13.91 -14.77
N VAL A 45 15.58 15.07 -15.40
CA VAL A 45 16.43 16.25 -15.20
C VAL A 45 16.37 16.72 -13.74
N ALA A 46 15.18 16.86 -13.16
CA ALA A 46 15.01 17.29 -11.78
C ALA A 46 15.65 16.30 -10.78
N LEU A 47 15.45 14.99 -10.98
CA LEU A 47 16.01 13.94 -10.14
C LEU A 47 17.54 13.90 -10.21
N CYS A 48 18.14 14.07 -11.40
CA CYS A 48 19.59 14.20 -11.55
C CYS A 48 20.14 15.38 -10.75
N GLN A 49 19.48 16.54 -10.80
CA GLN A 49 19.89 17.71 -10.03
C GLN A 49 19.78 17.43 -8.51
N MET A 50 18.68 16.83 -8.06
CA MET A 50 18.51 16.44 -6.66
C MET A 50 19.58 15.46 -6.17
N LEU A 51 19.88 14.43 -6.96
CA LEU A 51 20.93 13.47 -6.68
C LEU A 51 22.31 14.14 -6.61
N ALA A 52 22.61 15.05 -7.54
CA ALA A 52 23.88 15.76 -7.57
C ALA A 52 24.06 16.68 -6.35
N MET A 53 23.01 17.38 -5.94
CA MET A 53 23.08 18.38 -4.86
C MET A 53 23.03 17.76 -3.45
N HIS A 54 22.24 16.70 -3.29
CA HIS A 54 21.86 16.17 -1.98
C HIS A 54 22.11 14.67 -1.82
N ARG A 55 22.41 13.93 -2.89
CA ARG A 55 22.50 12.46 -2.89
C ARG A 55 21.30 11.81 -2.18
N SER A 56 20.11 12.36 -2.40
CA SER A 56 18.87 11.90 -1.78
C SER A 56 18.58 10.44 -2.15
N ARG A 57 18.07 9.65 -1.19
CA ARG A 57 17.50 8.33 -1.49
C ARG A 57 16.23 8.51 -2.32
N LEU A 58 16.17 7.85 -3.48
CA LEU A 58 15.02 7.90 -4.38
C LEU A 58 14.27 6.57 -4.35
N VAL A 59 12.94 6.65 -4.38
CA VAL A 59 12.03 5.53 -4.65
C VAL A 59 11.16 5.96 -5.81
N LEU A 60 11.20 5.21 -6.91
CA LEU A 60 10.47 5.52 -8.14
C LEU A 60 9.53 4.37 -8.44
N VAL A 61 8.25 4.69 -8.60
CA VAL A 61 7.20 3.74 -8.99
C VAL A 61 6.60 4.25 -10.29
N GLU A 62 6.66 3.43 -11.34
CA GLU A 62 6.20 3.83 -12.68
C GLU A 62 5.64 2.67 -13.50
N SER A 63 4.88 3.01 -14.54
CA SER A 63 4.53 2.12 -15.64
C SER A 63 5.27 2.57 -16.91
N GLY A 64 6.00 1.66 -17.57
CA GLY A 64 6.64 1.94 -18.87
C GLY A 64 8.16 2.15 -18.88
N ASN A 65 8.85 2.00 -17.74
CA ASN A 65 10.34 1.98 -17.65
C ASN A 65 11.02 3.27 -18.19
N SER A 66 10.38 4.42 -18.04
CA SER A 66 10.92 5.75 -18.34
C SER A 66 12.19 6.09 -17.53
N PHE A 67 12.27 5.64 -16.28
CA PHE A 67 13.38 5.90 -15.36
C PHE A 67 14.44 4.79 -15.38
N GLY A 68 14.24 3.74 -16.19
CA GLY A 68 15.20 2.63 -16.29
C GLY A 68 16.61 3.08 -16.63
N LEU A 69 16.75 3.98 -17.61
CA LEU A 69 18.06 4.54 -18.00
C LEU A 69 18.65 5.44 -16.93
N LEU A 70 17.83 6.20 -16.19
CA LEU A 70 18.29 7.00 -15.06
C LEU A 70 18.87 6.09 -13.97
N ALA A 71 18.21 4.97 -13.68
CA ALA A 71 18.69 3.98 -12.72
C ALA A 71 20.03 3.37 -13.16
N ASP A 72 20.17 3.01 -14.44
CA ASP A 72 21.41 2.45 -14.99
C ASP A 72 22.54 3.49 -14.98
N TYR A 73 22.23 4.76 -15.28
CA TYR A 73 23.18 5.88 -15.15
C TYR A 73 23.63 6.07 -13.69
N CYS A 74 22.72 6.06 -12.72
CA CYS A 74 23.07 6.13 -11.30
C CYS A 74 24.00 4.99 -10.88
N ARG A 75 23.76 3.76 -11.35
CA ARG A 75 24.62 2.61 -11.10
C ARG A 75 26.02 2.81 -11.68
N SER A 76 26.12 3.36 -12.89
CA SER A 76 27.40 3.67 -13.53
C SER A 76 28.24 4.71 -12.75
N LEU A 77 27.57 5.57 -11.98
CA LEU A 77 28.20 6.54 -11.07
C LEU A 77 28.54 5.96 -9.68
N GLY A 78 28.42 4.65 -9.51
CA GLY A 78 28.74 3.95 -8.25
C GLY A 78 27.64 4.05 -7.17
N LEU A 79 26.41 4.43 -7.53
CA LEU A 79 25.29 4.38 -6.59
C LEU A 79 24.71 2.97 -6.49
N THR A 80 24.27 2.61 -5.29
CA THR A 80 23.47 1.38 -5.09
C THR A 80 22.10 1.57 -5.73
N VAL A 81 21.74 0.68 -6.65
CA VAL A 81 20.48 0.75 -7.40
C VAL A 81 19.78 -0.60 -7.34
N ASN A 82 18.56 -0.61 -6.80
CA ASN A 82 17.64 -1.74 -6.87
C ASN A 82 16.55 -1.44 -7.92
N LYS A 83 16.44 -2.29 -8.95
CA LYS A 83 15.46 -2.17 -10.03
C LYS A 83 14.66 -3.47 -10.08
N VAL A 84 13.36 -3.37 -9.81
CA VAL A 84 12.43 -4.50 -9.75
C VAL A 84 11.30 -4.25 -10.75
N GLY A 85 11.05 -5.22 -11.62
CA GLY A 85 9.93 -5.20 -12.56
C GLY A 85 8.83 -6.15 -12.09
N ILE A 86 7.59 -5.65 -12.03
CA ILE A 86 6.42 -6.44 -11.62
C ILE A 86 5.59 -6.70 -12.87
N TYR A 87 5.69 -7.91 -13.40
CA TYR A 87 4.90 -8.40 -14.53
C TYR A 87 4.67 -9.91 -14.39
N PRO A 88 3.64 -10.47 -15.05
CA PRO A 88 3.37 -11.91 -15.01
C PRO A 88 4.61 -12.73 -15.39
N GLY A 89 4.98 -13.70 -14.55
CA GLY A 89 6.16 -14.55 -14.77
C GLY A 89 7.51 -13.95 -14.34
N SER A 90 7.54 -12.73 -13.81
CA SER A 90 8.80 -12.11 -13.30
C SER A 90 9.44 -12.83 -12.10
N GLY A 91 8.68 -13.70 -11.41
CA GLY A 91 9.12 -14.36 -10.18
C GLY A 91 9.22 -13.43 -8.97
N VAL A 92 8.96 -12.13 -9.14
CA VAL A 92 8.91 -11.16 -8.05
C VAL A 92 7.66 -11.42 -7.22
N SER A 93 7.86 -11.59 -5.90
CA SER A 93 6.78 -11.70 -4.94
C SER A 93 6.71 -10.43 -4.09
N LEU A 94 5.51 -9.88 -3.96
CA LEU A 94 5.20 -8.77 -3.05
C LEU A 94 4.24 -9.27 -1.98
N PRO A 95 4.77 -9.80 -0.86
CA PRO A 95 3.92 -10.37 0.18
C PRO A 95 3.16 -9.28 0.92
N VAL A 96 1.86 -9.20 0.64
CA VAL A 96 0.93 -8.20 1.22
C VAL A 96 0.75 -8.32 2.74
N PHE A 97 1.09 -9.47 3.33
CA PHE A 97 0.97 -9.72 4.78
C PHE A 97 2.31 -10.02 5.45
N ALA A 98 3.43 -9.53 4.90
CA ALA A 98 4.76 -9.80 5.45
C ALA A 98 4.93 -9.40 6.92
N ASP A 99 4.32 -8.28 7.28
CA ASP A 99 4.43 -7.69 8.61
C ASP A 99 3.30 -8.14 9.54
N SER A 100 2.54 -9.19 9.20
CA SER A 100 1.41 -9.63 10.01
C SER A 100 1.77 -9.98 11.45
N HIS A 101 2.99 -10.46 11.69
CA HIS A 101 3.51 -10.74 13.02
C HIS A 101 3.60 -9.49 13.92
N LEU A 102 3.75 -8.29 13.35
CA LEU A 102 3.84 -7.05 14.13
C LEU A 102 2.54 -6.73 14.85
N ILE A 103 1.39 -7.17 14.33
CA ILE A 103 0.10 -6.89 14.98
C ILE A 103 -0.02 -7.58 16.35
N LEU A 104 0.77 -8.63 16.59
CA LEU A 104 0.82 -9.34 17.88
C LEU A 104 1.52 -8.53 18.98
N THR A 105 2.25 -7.48 18.60
CA THR A 105 2.89 -6.54 19.53
C THR A 105 2.01 -5.36 19.89
N LEU A 106 0.87 -5.21 19.21
CA LEU A 106 -0.07 -4.12 19.44
C LEU A 106 -0.86 -4.34 20.73
N PRO A 107 -1.16 -3.28 21.49
CA PRO A 107 -2.02 -3.36 22.65
C PRO A 107 -3.46 -3.72 22.22
N PRO A 108 -4.25 -4.42 23.07
CA PRO A 108 -5.58 -4.92 22.70
C PRO A 108 -6.55 -3.85 22.16
N GLU A 109 -6.41 -2.60 22.63
CA GLU A 109 -7.24 -1.47 22.21
C GLU A 109 -7.00 -1.09 20.75
N GLN A 110 -5.81 -1.37 20.20
CA GLN A 110 -5.47 -1.07 18.79
C GLN A 110 -5.91 -2.15 17.81
N LEU A 111 -6.25 -3.35 18.30
CA LEU A 111 -6.75 -4.42 17.44
C LEU A 111 -8.19 -4.17 16.98
N VAL A 112 -8.91 -3.22 17.59
CA VAL A 112 -10.29 -2.78 17.30
C VAL A 112 -11.09 -3.83 16.52
N LEU A 113 -11.59 -4.84 17.24
CA LEU A 113 -12.32 -5.96 16.64
C LEU A 113 -13.85 -5.76 16.61
N ASP A 114 -14.31 -4.71 17.28
CA ASP A 114 -15.71 -4.30 17.33
C ASP A 114 -16.05 -3.52 16.05
N GLU A 115 -16.99 -4.06 15.28
CA GLU A 115 -17.49 -3.43 14.05
C GLU A 115 -18.08 -2.05 14.30
N ASN A 116 -18.60 -1.79 15.51
CA ASN A 116 -19.20 -0.50 15.89
C ASN A 116 -18.17 0.62 16.09
N GLN A 117 -16.89 0.31 16.07
CA GLN A 117 -15.80 1.28 16.15
C GLN A 117 -15.16 1.55 14.79
N LEU A 118 -15.53 0.79 13.74
CA LEU A 118 -15.02 1.00 12.38
C LEU A 118 -15.72 2.22 11.74
N PRO A 119 -15.01 3.10 11.02
CA PRO A 119 -15.65 4.18 10.29
C PRO A 119 -16.54 3.64 9.18
N GLU A 120 -17.63 4.34 8.86
CA GLU A 120 -18.34 4.11 7.60
C GLU A 120 -17.43 4.50 6.43
N LEU A 121 -17.57 3.79 5.32
CA LEU A 121 -16.80 4.06 4.10
C LEU A 121 -17.74 4.54 3.00
N GLY A 122 -17.35 5.63 2.35
CA GLY A 122 -18.02 6.25 1.22
C GLY A 122 -17.79 5.50 -0.10
N GLU A 123 -17.67 6.25 -1.19
CA GLU A 123 -17.56 5.67 -2.53
C GLU A 123 -16.17 5.12 -2.86
N ASP A 124 -15.13 5.80 -2.40
CA ASP A 124 -13.75 5.42 -2.67
C ASP A 124 -13.12 4.78 -1.42
N VAL A 125 -13.46 3.50 -1.22
CA VAL A 125 -13.09 2.70 -0.03
C VAL A 125 -11.59 2.75 0.24
N ALA A 126 -10.76 2.62 -0.79
CA ALA A 126 -9.31 2.64 -0.64
C ALA A 126 -8.81 4.00 -0.13
N ASP A 127 -9.26 5.10 -0.75
CA ASP A 127 -8.88 6.46 -0.36
C ASP A 127 -9.37 6.80 1.05
N GLU A 128 -10.58 6.39 1.41
CA GLU A 128 -11.10 6.64 2.76
C GLU A 128 -10.41 5.82 3.82
N LEU A 129 -10.11 4.54 3.56
CA LEU A 129 -9.31 3.75 4.48
C LEU A 129 -7.89 4.30 4.63
N ILE A 130 -7.29 4.81 3.55
CA ILE A 130 -6.00 5.49 3.62
C ILE A 130 -6.11 6.73 4.51
N LYS A 131 -7.11 7.60 4.29
CA LYS A 131 -7.31 8.82 5.10
C LYS A 131 -7.58 8.51 6.58
N ASN A 132 -8.45 7.53 6.85
CA ASN A 132 -8.86 7.16 8.20
C ASN A 132 -7.83 6.27 8.92
N GLY A 133 -6.96 5.60 8.16
CA GLY A 133 -5.91 4.70 8.66
C GLY A 133 -4.56 5.38 8.84
N VAL A 134 -4.40 6.67 8.53
CA VAL A 134 -3.21 7.43 8.93
C VAL A 134 -3.34 7.74 10.43
N PRO A 135 -2.50 7.17 11.30
CA PRO A 135 -2.57 7.48 12.72
C PRO A 135 -2.20 8.95 12.95
N ASP A 136 -2.79 9.56 13.98
CA ASP A 136 -2.31 10.85 14.50
C ASP A 136 -0.92 10.65 15.11
N GLY A 137 0.13 10.72 14.27
CA GLY A 137 1.54 10.59 14.65
C GLY A 137 2.34 9.59 13.81
N ASP A 138 3.64 9.45 14.13
CA ASP A 138 4.61 8.64 13.37
C ASP A 138 4.45 7.10 13.54
N LYS A 139 3.37 6.62 14.15
CA LYS A 139 3.18 5.17 14.37
C LYS A 139 2.51 4.55 13.16
N ARG A 140 3.01 3.40 12.71
CA ARG A 140 2.49 2.64 11.56
C ARG A 140 1.28 1.80 11.96
N ASP A 141 0.14 1.94 11.26
CA ASP A 141 -1.04 1.09 11.44
C ASP A 141 -0.96 -0.17 10.57
N VAL A 142 -0.23 -1.18 11.05
CA VAL A 142 -0.03 -2.44 10.32
C VAL A 142 -1.36 -3.18 10.10
N LEU A 143 -2.28 -3.16 11.07
CA LEU A 143 -3.57 -3.85 10.93
C LEU A 143 -4.45 -3.15 9.88
N GLY A 144 -4.48 -1.82 9.88
CA GLY A 144 -5.15 -1.04 8.84
C GLY A 144 -4.56 -1.27 7.44
N GLU A 145 -3.24 -1.31 7.29
CA GLU A 145 -2.57 -1.65 6.03
C GLU A 145 -2.97 -3.05 5.53
N MET A 146 -3.01 -4.04 6.44
CA MET A 146 -3.46 -5.40 6.11
C MET A 146 -4.93 -5.45 5.71
N GLU A 147 -5.80 -4.69 6.37
CA GLU A 147 -7.22 -4.57 6.03
C GLU A 147 -7.39 -3.98 4.63
N ILE A 148 -6.71 -2.88 4.31
CA ILE A 148 -6.74 -2.25 2.98
C ILE A 148 -6.31 -3.24 1.90
N ALA A 149 -5.18 -3.95 2.13
CA ALA A 149 -4.68 -4.94 1.19
C ALA A 149 -5.68 -6.09 0.98
N ALA A 150 -6.30 -6.58 2.05
CA ALA A 150 -7.31 -7.63 1.98
C ALA A 150 -8.57 -7.18 1.23
N ILE A 151 -9.05 -5.97 1.49
CA ILE A 151 -10.22 -5.41 0.80
C ILE A 151 -9.93 -5.28 -0.69
N LEU A 152 -8.79 -4.68 -1.08
CA LEU A 152 -8.40 -4.57 -2.48
C LEU A 152 -8.33 -5.92 -3.20
N MET A 153 -7.84 -6.97 -2.52
CA MET A 153 -7.81 -8.33 -3.07
C MET A 153 -9.20 -8.95 -3.21
N ILE A 154 -10.11 -8.68 -2.28
CA ILE A 154 -11.48 -9.22 -2.28
C ILE A 154 -12.32 -8.54 -3.35
N THR A 155 -12.23 -7.22 -3.45
CA THR A 155 -13.10 -6.40 -4.33
C THR A 155 -12.48 -6.12 -5.69
N GLY A 156 -11.23 -6.54 -5.92
CA GLY A 156 -10.45 -6.17 -7.11
C GLY A 156 -10.16 -4.67 -7.24
N GLY A 157 -10.48 -3.86 -6.22
CA GLY A 157 -10.48 -2.40 -6.31
C GLY A 157 -11.68 -1.83 -7.06
N GLU A 158 -12.71 -2.64 -7.33
CA GLU A 158 -13.94 -2.19 -7.99
C GLU A 158 -14.82 -1.41 -7.02
N ARG A 159 -15.44 -0.33 -7.51
CA ARG A 159 -16.26 0.58 -6.69
C ARG A 159 -17.62 0.00 -6.29
N GLU A 160 -18.09 -1.00 -7.03
CA GLU A 160 -19.42 -1.61 -6.85
C GLU A 160 -19.39 -2.74 -5.80
N GLU A 161 -18.26 -3.43 -5.64
CA GLU A 161 -18.09 -4.48 -4.66
C GLU A 161 -17.64 -3.91 -3.30
N LYS A 162 -18.59 -3.40 -2.51
CA LYS A 162 -18.31 -2.83 -1.18
C LYS A 162 -18.60 -3.82 -0.07
N LEU A 163 -17.64 -3.97 0.85
CA LEU A 163 -17.85 -4.69 2.10
C LEU A 163 -18.62 -3.82 3.09
N SER A 164 -19.65 -4.38 3.72
CA SER A 164 -20.35 -3.70 4.80
C SER A 164 -19.45 -3.51 6.03
N ARG A 165 -19.88 -2.67 6.97
CA ARG A 165 -19.20 -2.48 8.26
C ARG A 165 -19.02 -3.80 9.03
N ALA A 166 -20.05 -4.65 8.98
CA ALA A 166 -20.03 -5.96 9.63
C ALA A 166 -19.05 -6.92 8.93
N ASP A 167 -19.02 -6.93 7.58
CA ASP A 167 -18.07 -7.73 6.80
C ASP A 167 -16.62 -7.33 7.10
N ARG A 168 -16.36 -6.03 7.24
CA ARG A 168 -15.05 -5.50 7.63
C ARG A 168 -14.66 -5.89 9.05
N GLY A 169 -15.60 -5.85 10.01
CA GLY A 169 -15.37 -6.35 11.36
C GLY A 169 -15.01 -7.83 11.37
N LEU A 170 -15.68 -8.63 10.54
CA LEU A 170 -15.36 -10.05 10.35
C LEU A 170 -13.98 -10.25 9.73
N LEU A 171 -13.64 -9.48 8.69
CA LEU A 171 -12.35 -9.52 8.02
C LEU A 171 -11.20 -9.18 8.98
N ARG A 172 -11.37 -8.13 9.80
CA ARG A 172 -10.38 -7.71 10.81
C ARG A 172 -10.15 -8.79 11.86
N ARG A 173 -11.23 -9.42 12.35
CA ARG A 173 -11.12 -10.61 13.22
C ARG A 173 -10.39 -11.76 12.54
N ALA A 174 -10.71 -12.05 11.28
CA ALA A 174 -10.05 -13.11 10.51
C ALA A 174 -8.55 -12.84 10.32
N LEU A 175 -8.14 -11.59 10.06
CA LEU A 175 -6.75 -11.18 9.95
C LEU A 175 -5.99 -11.46 11.25
N VAL A 176 -6.54 -11.07 12.41
CA VAL A 176 -5.91 -11.30 13.72
C VAL A 176 -5.78 -12.77 14.05
N ILE A 177 -6.85 -13.56 13.84
CA ILE A 177 -6.83 -15.02 14.05
C ILE A 177 -5.75 -15.66 13.16
N THR A 178 -5.71 -15.27 11.89
CA THR A 178 -4.75 -15.82 10.93
C THR A 178 -3.32 -15.48 11.30
N ALA A 179 -3.04 -14.21 11.62
CA ALA A 179 -1.71 -13.75 11.99
C ALA A 179 -1.17 -14.50 13.22
N ARG A 180 -2.01 -14.72 14.25
CA ARG A 180 -1.62 -15.51 15.42
C ARG A 180 -1.28 -16.95 15.05
N ARG A 181 -2.15 -17.62 14.30
CA ARG A 181 -1.95 -19.01 13.86
C ARG A 181 -0.64 -19.19 13.11
N VAL A 182 -0.40 -18.38 12.08
CA VAL A 182 0.79 -18.53 11.22
C VAL A 182 2.09 -18.11 11.93
N TYR A 183 1.99 -17.19 12.89
CA TYR A 183 3.11 -16.82 13.75
C TYR A 183 3.53 -17.97 14.67
N GLU A 184 2.58 -18.69 15.26
CA GLU A 184 2.86 -19.91 16.04
C GLU A 184 3.49 -21.02 15.17
N GLU A 185 3.08 -21.11 13.91
CA GLU A 185 3.69 -21.97 12.89
C GLU A 185 5.07 -21.49 12.41
N LYS A 186 5.57 -20.36 12.92
CA LYS A 186 6.88 -19.74 12.58
C LYS A 186 7.05 -19.47 11.09
N ARG A 187 5.99 -19.04 10.42
CA ARG A 187 6.01 -18.70 9.00
C ARG A 187 5.30 -17.40 8.71
N GLN A 188 5.54 -16.90 7.51
CA GLN A 188 4.87 -15.71 7.00
C GLN A 188 3.41 -16.01 6.62
N MET A 189 2.55 -15.03 6.83
CA MET A 189 1.15 -15.09 6.41
C MET A 189 1.04 -14.97 4.89
N LEU A 190 0.25 -15.84 4.28
CA LEU A 190 -0.13 -15.81 2.87
C LEU A 190 -1.60 -15.44 2.70
N PRO A 191 -2.01 -14.92 1.53
CA PRO A 191 -3.43 -14.70 1.24
C PRO A 191 -4.30 -15.95 1.37
N SER A 192 -3.76 -17.12 1.03
CA SER A 192 -4.45 -18.41 1.20
C SER A 192 -4.76 -18.72 2.66
N ASP A 193 -3.97 -18.22 3.62
CA ASP A 193 -4.22 -18.43 5.04
C ASP A 193 -5.44 -17.66 5.53
N LEU A 194 -5.56 -16.41 5.06
CA LEU A 194 -6.71 -15.56 5.36
C LEU A 194 -7.98 -16.18 4.80
N LYS A 195 -7.92 -16.64 3.53
CA LYS A 195 -9.02 -17.36 2.88
C LYS A 195 -9.47 -18.56 3.72
N ALA A 196 -8.53 -19.43 4.12
CA ALA A 196 -8.83 -20.60 4.94
C ALA A 196 -9.46 -20.22 6.29
N THR A 197 -9.00 -19.14 6.93
CA THR A 197 -9.61 -18.65 8.17
C THR A 197 -11.03 -18.12 7.94
N MET A 198 -11.27 -17.38 6.86
CA MET A 198 -12.62 -16.91 6.52
C MET A 198 -13.58 -18.07 6.21
N GLU A 199 -13.11 -19.09 5.48
CA GLU A 199 -13.87 -20.33 5.23
C GLU A 199 -14.20 -21.07 6.54
N ASN A 200 -13.24 -21.15 7.47
CA ASN A 200 -13.46 -21.73 8.79
C ASN A 200 -14.45 -20.93 9.64
N ILE A 201 -14.44 -19.60 9.54
CA ILE A 201 -15.42 -18.74 10.24
C ILE A 201 -16.83 -18.93 9.64
N ALA A 202 -16.92 -19.12 8.32
CA ALA A 202 -18.17 -19.37 7.62
C ALA A 202 -18.72 -20.79 7.82
N THR A 203 -17.91 -21.75 8.26
CA THR A 203 -18.30 -23.15 8.47
C THR A 203 -18.48 -23.47 9.95
N ASP A 204 -19.57 -24.15 10.30
CA ASP A 204 -19.80 -24.60 11.67
C ASP A 204 -19.08 -25.94 11.90
N MET A 205 -17.90 -25.87 12.53
CA MET A 205 -17.11 -27.04 12.89
C MET A 205 -17.69 -27.84 14.07
N SER A 206 -18.74 -27.34 14.75
CA SER A 206 -19.38 -28.06 15.87
C SER A 206 -20.25 -29.23 15.42
N GLN A 207 -20.67 -29.26 14.15
CA GLN A 207 -21.65 -30.25 13.70
C GLN A 207 -21.02 -31.51 13.09
N LYS A 208 -19.89 -31.42 12.35
CA LYS A 208 -19.21 -32.57 11.71
C LYS A 208 -17.72 -32.29 11.44
N PRO A 209 -16.85 -33.32 11.36
CA PRO A 209 -15.48 -33.16 10.84
C PRO A 209 -15.53 -32.68 9.39
N GLY A 210 -14.98 -31.50 9.11
CA GLY A 210 -15.05 -30.84 7.81
C GLY A 210 -16.04 -29.69 7.71
N GLY A 211 -16.89 -29.46 8.75
CA GLY A 211 -17.74 -28.28 8.88
C GLY A 211 -18.88 -28.20 7.87
N GLY A 212 -20.12 -28.05 8.35
CA GLY A 212 -21.23 -27.65 7.47
C GLY A 212 -21.21 -26.14 7.29
N PRO A 213 -21.49 -25.57 6.10
CA PRO A 213 -21.55 -24.13 5.96
C PRO A 213 -22.69 -23.52 6.81
N ARG A 214 -22.42 -22.40 7.49
CA ARG A 214 -23.42 -21.63 8.26
C ARG A 214 -24.30 -20.80 7.32
N TRP A 215 -25.00 -21.46 6.39
CA TRP A 215 -26.02 -20.77 5.60
C TRP A 215 -27.30 -20.65 6.43
N HIS A 216 -27.82 -19.44 6.53
CA HIS A 216 -29.22 -19.25 6.93
C HIS A 216 -30.11 -19.83 5.81
N THR A 217 -31.16 -20.57 6.15
CA THR A 217 -32.07 -21.27 5.20
C THR A 217 -32.66 -20.40 4.08
N LYS A 218 -32.62 -19.07 4.21
CA LYS A 218 -33.08 -18.12 3.19
C LYS A 218 -32.11 -17.94 2.01
N MET A 219 -30.84 -18.32 2.15
CA MET A 219 -29.84 -18.22 1.08
C MET A 219 -29.87 -19.39 0.09
N GLN A 220 -30.66 -20.45 0.35
CA GLN A 220 -30.85 -21.56 -0.59
C GLN A 220 -31.86 -21.28 -1.71
N ALA A 221 -32.59 -20.15 -1.63
CA ALA A 221 -33.71 -19.85 -2.53
C ALA A 221 -33.38 -18.79 -3.61
N ARG A 222 -32.11 -18.56 -3.91
CA ARG A 222 -31.66 -17.71 -5.01
C ARG A 222 -30.77 -18.48 -5.96
#